data_AF-A0A4Q6AVR5-F1
#
_entry.id   AF-A0A4Q6AVR5-F1
#
_cell.length_a   1.000
_cell.length_b   1.000
_cell.length_c   1.000
_cell.angle_alpha   90.00
_cell.angle_beta   90.00
_cell.angle_gamma   90.00
#
_symmetry.space_group_name_H-M   'P 1'
#
loop_
_entity.id
_entity.type
_entity.pdbx_description
1 polymer ?
#
loop_
_entity_poly.entity_id
_entity_poly.type
_entity_poly.pdbx_seq_one_letter_code
_entity_poly.pdbx_strand_id
1 'polypeptide(L)' 'MAPYFAKVECFCFEEQKIRAGEEVDLPVFFFIDRDIDDEPSLDGLDDVVLSYTFFR' A
#
# COMPACT_ATOMS: atom_id res chain seq x y z
N MET A 1 -7.87 10.95 -0.03
CA MET A 1 -7.20 9.68 -0.38
C MET A 1 -7.30 8.60 0.68
N ALA A 2 -6.95 8.86 1.95
CA ALA A 2 -7.03 7.84 3.01
C ALA A 2 -8.36 7.04 3.12
N PRO A 3 -9.57 7.61 2.85
CA PRO A 3 -10.81 6.82 2.88
C PRO A 3 -11.01 5.89 1.67
N TYR A 4 -10.36 6.16 0.54
CA TYR A 4 -10.52 5.40 -0.72
C TYR A 4 -9.36 4.43 -0.97
N PHE A 5 -8.27 4.53 -0.21
CA PHE A 5 -7.15 3.61 -0.29
C PHE A 5 -7.28 2.58 0.84
N ALA A 6 -7.92 1.45 0.53
CA ALA A 6 -8.05 0.34 1.47
C ALA A 6 -6.92 -0.68 1.22
N LYS A 7 -5.97 -0.71 2.16
CA LYS A 7 -4.97 -1.77 2.19
C LYS A 7 -5.65 -3.05 2.66
N VAL A 8 -5.92 -3.97 1.73
CA VAL A 8 -6.73 -5.18 1.97
C VAL A 8 -6.03 -6.17 2.91
N GLU A 9 -4.69 -6.11 3.01
CA GLU A 9 -3.96 -6.94 3.96
C GLU A 9 -3.34 -6.14 5.11
N CYS A 10 -3.73 -6.54 6.32
CA CYS A 10 -2.85 -6.53 7.46
C CYS A 10 -1.52 -7.12 7.00
N PHE A 11 -0.51 -6.26 6.85
CA PHE A 11 0.83 -6.69 7.20
C PHE A 11 0.77 -7.05 8.68
N CYS A 12 0.37 -8.28 8.99
CA CYS A 12 1.07 -8.98 10.03
C CYS A 12 2.48 -9.14 9.45
N PHE A 13 3.29 -8.10 9.58
CA PHE A 13 4.71 -8.29 9.83
C PHE A 13 4.74 -9.19 11.06
N GLU A 14 4.53 -10.49 10.91
CA GLU A 14 5.33 -11.39 11.70
C GLU A 14 6.75 -10.94 11.39
N GLU A 15 7.48 -10.57 12.43
CA GLU A 15 8.82 -10.02 12.33
C GLU A 15 9.73 -11.06 11.67
N GLN A 16 9.75 -11.10 10.34
CA GLN A 16 10.46 -12.12 9.59
C GLN A 16 11.92 -11.70 9.55
N LYS A 17 12.76 -12.45 10.25
CA LYS A 17 14.21 -12.26 10.20
C LYS A 17 14.74 -12.76 8.86
N ILE A 18 14.97 -11.83 7.94
CA ILE A 18 15.63 -12.11 6.66
C ILE A 18 17.13 -12.29 6.94
N ARG A 19 17.67 -13.46 6.58
CA ARG A 19 19.11 -13.76 6.71
C ARG A 19 19.89 -13.13 5.58
N ALA A 20 21.21 -12.99 5.78
CA ALA A 20 22.09 -12.48 4.73
C ALA A 20 22.05 -13.41 3.50
N GLY A 21 21.66 -12.85 2.35
CA GLY A 21 21.54 -13.59 1.08
C GLY A 21 20.20 -14.31 0.87
N GLU A 22 19.21 -14.07 1.74
CA GLU A 22 17.85 -14.60 1.58
C GLU A 22 17.00 -13.65 0.73
N GLU A 23 16.31 -14.19 -0.28
CA GLU A 23 15.32 -13.48 -1.08
C GLU A 23 13.93 -13.80 -0.56
N VAL A 24 13.10 -12.77 -0.36
CA VAL A 24 11.73 -12.91 0.15
C VAL A 24 10.79 -12.13 -0.76
N ASP A 25 9.73 -12.78 -1.20
CA ASP A 25 8.63 -12.13 -1.92
C ASP A 25 7.69 -11.46 -0.92
N LEU A 26 7.59 -10.13 -1.00
CA LEU A 26 6.67 -9.31 -0.21
C LEU A 26 5.60 -8.71 -1.13
N PRO A 27 4.60 -9.50 -1.57
CA PRO A 27 3.55 -8.98 -2.43
C PRO A 27 2.72 -7.92 -1.68
N VAL A 28 2.42 -6.81 -2.35
CA VAL A 28 1.57 -5.75 -1.82
C VAL A 28 0.22 -5.79 -2.53
N PHE A 29 -0.83 -6.11 -1.79
CA PHE A 29 -2.21 -6.06 -2.27
C PHE A 29 -2.90 -4.80 -1.76
N PHE A 30 -3.43 -4.00 -2.68
CA PHE A 30 -4.21 -2.81 -2.37
C PHE A 30 -5.42 -2.71 -3.30
N PHE A 31 -6.47 -2.05 -2.82
CA PHE A 31 -7.66 -1.74 -3.59
C PHE A 31 -7.95 -0.24 -3.48
N ILE A 32 -8.38 0.35 -4.58
CA ILE A 32 -8.83 1.74 -4.64
C ILE A 32 -10.35 1.70 -4.80
N ASP A 33 -11.04 2.32 -3.84
CA ASP A 33 -12.48 2.46 -3.90
C ASP A 33 -12.89 3.38 -5.06
N ARG A 34 -13.95 2.98 -5.76
CA ARG A 34 -14.51 3.73 -6.90
C ARG A 34 -15.15 5.03 -6.49
N ASP A 35 -15.52 5.17 -5.22
CA ASP A 35 -16.04 6.41 -4.63
C ASP A 35 -15.03 7.57 -4.73
N ILE A 36 -13.77 7.30 -5.10
CA ILE A 36 -12.76 8.32 -5.41
C ILE A 36 -13.15 9.20 -6.60
N ASP A 37 -13.91 8.66 -7.57
CA ASP A 37 -14.34 9.36 -8.78
C ASP A 37 -15.43 10.41 -8.49
N ASP A 38 -16.19 10.21 -7.40
CA ASP A 38 -17.30 11.08 -7.00
C ASP A 38 -16.84 12.20 -6.04
N GLU A 39 -15.55 12.26 -5.70
CA GLU A 39 -14.97 13.22 -4.77
C GLU A 39 -14.40 14.44 -5.52
N PRO A 40 -15.06 15.63 -5.46
CA PRO A 40 -14.63 16.80 -6.21
C PRO A 40 -13.26 17.34 -5.79
N SER A 41 -12.82 17.02 -4.56
CA SER A 41 -11.49 17.40 -4.07
C SER A 41 -10.36 16.55 -4.67
N LEU A 42 -10.69 15.48 -5.38
CA LEU A 42 -9.77 14.57 -6.06
C LEU A 42 -9.91 14.63 -7.59
N ASP A 43 -10.71 15.57 -8.12
CA ASP A 43 -10.84 15.81 -9.56
C ASP A 43 -9.46 16.09 -10.19
N GLY A 44 -9.09 15.28 -11.18
CA GLY A 44 -7.80 15.37 -11.87
C GLY A 44 -6.64 14.65 -11.18
N LEU A 45 -6.93 13.72 -10.27
CA LEU A 45 -5.91 12.84 -9.69
C LEU A 45 -5.43 11.80 -10.71
N ASP A 46 -4.19 11.94 -11.19
CA ASP A 46 -3.58 10.98 -12.12
C ASP A 46 -2.65 9.96 -11.43
N ASP A 47 -2.04 10.33 -10.30
CA ASP A 47 -0.98 9.55 -9.65
C ASP A 47 -1.35 9.13 -8.23
N VAL A 48 -1.17 7.84 -7.92
CA VAL A 48 -1.26 7.29 -6.57
C VAL A 48 0.11 6.73 -6.18
N VAL A 49 0.76 7.34 -5.19
CA VAL A 49 2.12 6.98 -4.76
C VAL A 49 2.09 6.31 -3.38
N LEU A 50 2.63 5.09 -3.31
CA LEU A 50 2.83 4.36 -2.05
C LEU A 50 4.30 4.42 -1.63
N SER A 51 4.58 5.19 -0.59
CA SER A 51 5.93 5.28 0.00
C SER A 51 6.07 4.34 1.18
N TYR A 52 7.01 3.40 1.13
CA TYR A 52 7.39 2.55 2.25
C TYR A 52 8.86 2.75 2.62
N THR A 53 9.17 2.60 3.90
CA THR A 53 10.55 2.62 4.43
C THR A 53 10.79 1.31 5.17
N PHE A 54 11.81 0.56 4.73
CA PHE A 54 12.31 -0.56 5.52
C PHE A 54 13.27 -0.03 6.58
N PHE A 55 12.87 -0.15 7.85
CA PHE A 55 13.76 0.09 8.97
C PHE A 55 14.58 -1.19 9.22
N ARG A 56 15.85 -1.00 9.57
CA ARG A 56 16.81 -2.08 9.85
C ARG A 56 16.69 -2.57 11.27
#